data_AF-A0A3M5WGX3-F1
#
_entry.id   AF-A0A3M5WGX3-F1
#
_cell.length_a   1.000
_cell.length_b   1.000
_cell.length_c   1.000
_cell.angle_alpha   90.00
_cell.angle_beta   90.00
_cell.angle_gamma   90.00
#
_symmetry.space_group_name_H-M   'P 1'
#
loop_
_entity.id
_entity.type
_entity.pdbx_description
1 polymer ?
#
loop_
_entity_poly.entity_id
_entity_poly.type
_entity_poly.pdbx_seq_one_letter_code
_entity_poly.pdbx_strand_id
1 'polypeptide(L)' 'QRLLRELVDNYLVRDYTNPLVESEIKGVKFDLLKCLDLYHSKELDALTKKVVINPTHTDIQDYKKH' A
#
# COMPACT_ATOMS: atom_id res chain seq x y z
N GLN A 1 12.09 -6.97 2.81
CA GLN A 1 10.75 -7.25 2.21
C GLN A 1 9.69 -7.69 3.23
N ARG A 2 10.02 -8.39 4.33
CA ARG A 2 9.05 -8.83 5.35
C ARG A 2 8.13 -7.71 5.88
N LEU A 3 8.68 -6.54 6.20
CA LEU A 3 7.92 -5.38 6.72
C LEU A 3 6.84 -4.87 5.74
N LEU A 4 7.13 -4.89 4.43
CA LEU A 4 6.15 -4.50 3.43
C LEU A 4 5.00 -5.52 3.37
N ARG A 5 5.32 -6.81 3.46
CA ARG A 5 4.33 -7.88 3.44
C ARG A 5 3.42 -7.81 4.66
N GLU A 6 3.98 -7.61 5.85
CA GLU A 6 3.21 -7.39 7.08
C GLU A 6 2.29 -6.15 6.97
N LEU A 7 2.76 -5.06 6.35
CA LEU A 7 1.94 -3.87 6.13
C LEU A 7 0.78 -4.13 5.16
N VAL A 8 1.01 -4.88 4.08
CA VAL A 8 -0.04 -5.31 3.14
C VAL A 8 -1.07 -6.17 3.86
N ASP A 9 -0.62 -7.19 4.60
CA ASP A 9 -1.51 -8.11 5.33
C ASP A 9 -2.39 -7.34 6.32
N ASN A 10 -1.83 -6.35 7.03
CA ASN A 10 -2.57 -5.49 7.96
C ASN A 10 -3.67 -4.65 7.29
N TYR A 11 -3.51 -4.27 6.02
CA TYR A 11 -4.56 -3.55 5.28
C TYR A 11 -5.63 -4.51 4.77
N LEU A 12 -5.24 -5.69 4.30
CA LEU A 12 -6.16 -6.69 3.76
C LEU A 12 -7.13 -7.22 4.82
N VAL A 13 -6.71 -7.34 6.08
CA VAL A 13 -7.58 -7.82 7.19
C VAL A 13 -8.52 -6.75 7.76
N ARG A 14 -8.45 -5.49 7.31
CA ARG A 14 -9.33 -4.42 7.83
C ARG A 14 -10.79 -4.70 7.51
N ASP A 15 -11.67 -4.35 8.43
CA ASP A 15 -13.11 -4.45 8.23
C ASP A 15 -13.62 -3.27 7.39
N TYR A 16 -14.05 -3.57 6.17
CA TYR A 16 -14.62 -2.61 5.20
C TYR A 16 -16.10 -2.96 4.96
N THR A 17 -16.76 -3.57 5.94
CA THR A 17 -18.17 -3.94 5.86
C THR A 17 -19.00 -2.72 5.49
N ASN A 18 -19.71 -2.83 4.37
CA ASN A 18 -20.69 -1.85 3.93
C ASN A 18 -22.08 -2.51 4.02
N PRO A 19 -22.96 -2.06 4.93
CA PRO A 19 -24.25 -2.71 5.15
C PRO A 19 -25.19 -2.65 3.94
N LEU A 20 -24.94 -1.77 2.98
CA LEU A 20 -25.76 -1.63 1.78
C LEU A 20 -25.31 -2.57 0.66
N VAL A 21 -24.01 -2.89 0.60
CA VAL A 21 -23.42 -3.55 -0.57
C VAL A 21 -23.82 -5.01 -0.72
N GLU A 22 -24.11 -5.71 0.38
CA GLU A 22 -24.49 -7.14 0.33
C GLU A 22 -25.82 -7.37 -0.41
N SER A 23 -26.70 -6.36 -0.43
CA SER A 23 -27.94 -6.41 -1.21
C SER A 23 -27.71 -6.25 -2.72
N GLU A 24 -26.58 -5.66 -3.11
CA GLU A 24 -26.20 -5.40 -4.50
C GLU A 24 -25.26 -6.49 -5.04
N ILE A 25 -24.25 -6.87 -4.25
CA ILE A 25 -23.19 -7.81 -4.60
C ILE A 25 -22.84 -8.65 -3.37
N LYS A 26 -23.24 -9.93 -3.39
CA LYS A 26 -22.92 -10.87 -2.30
C LYS A 26 -21.43 -11.18 -2.23
N GLY A 27 -20.87 -11.11 -1.03
CA GLY A 27 -19.49 -11.53 -0.77
C GLY A 27 -18.43 -10.65 -1.46
N VAL A 28 -18.77 -9.39 -1.73
CA VAL A 28 -17.84 -8.43 -2.30
C VAL A 28 -16.63 -8.26 -1.38
N LYS A 29 -15.44 -8.16 -1.99
CA LYS A 29 -14.20 -7.82 -1.28
C LYS A 29 -13.74 -6.44 -1.69
N PHE A 30 -13.31 -5.65 -0.71
CA PHE A 30 -12.77 -4.32 -0.94
C PHE A 30 -11.23 -4.31 -1.03
N ASP A 31 -10.62 -5.41 -1.48
CA ASP A 31 -9.16 -5.58 -1.48
C ASP A 31 -8.44 -4.50 -2.31
N LEU A 32 -9.00 -4.13 -3.47
CA LEU A 32 -8.46 -3.03 -4.28
C LEU A 32 -8.49 -1.69 -3.52
N LEU A 33 -9.62 -1.37 -2.87
CA LEU A 33 -9.75 -0.13 -2.10
C LEU A 33 -8.77 -0.11 -0.92
N LYS A 34 -8.63 -1.23 -0.20
CA LYS A 34 -7.65 -1.40 0.88
C LYS A 34 -6.22 -1.18 0.38
N CYS A 35 -5.88 -1.68 -0.82
CA CYS A 35 -4.58 -1.44 -1.44
C CYS A 35 -4.38 0.04 -1.83
N LEU A 36 -5.41 0.73 -2.29
CA LEU A 36 -5.35 2.17 -2.54
C LEU A 36 -5.15 2.96 -1.24
N ASP A 37 -5.83 2.58 -0.16
CA ASP A 37 -5.63 3.21 1.14
C ASP A 37 -4.21 2.98 1.69
N LEU A 38 -3.65 1.79 1.45
CA LEU A 38 -2.25 1.50 1.75
C LEU A 38 -1.30 2.38 0.93
N TYR A 39 -1.55 2.50 -0.38
CA TYR A 39 -0.70 3.28 -1.29
C TYR A 39 -0.59 4.75 -0.85
N HIS A 40 -1.67 5.31 -0.29
CA HIS A 40 -1.70 6.70 0.20
C HIS A 40 -1.36 6.83 1.71
N SER A 41 -0.92 5.75 2.36
CA SER A 41 -0.70 5.73 3.81
C SER A 41 0.60 6.41 4.24
N LYS A 42 0.59 7.00 5.44
CA LYS A 42 1.80 7.57 6.07
C LYS A 42 2.78 6.48 6.48
N GLU A 43 2.26 5.30 6.81
CA GLU A 43 3.01 4.11 7.20
C GLU A 43 3.86 3.60 6.03
N LEU A 44 3.29 3.54 4.82
CA LEU A 44 4.04 3.16 3.62
C LEU A 44 5.07 4.21 3.25
N ASP A 45 4.74 5.50 3.33
CA ASP A 45 5.69 6.61 3.11
C ASP A 45 6.89 6.52 4.08
N ALA A 46 6.61 6.33 5.37
CA ALA A 46 7.65 6.21 6.40
C ALA A 46 8.52 4.96 6.20
N LEU A 47 7.93 3.82 5.80
CA LEU A 47 8.70 2.61 5.49
C LEU A 47 9.59 2.83 4.26
N THR A 48 9.05 3.45 3.21
CA THR A 48 9.77 3.74 1.96
C THR A 48 11.02 4.59 2.24
N LYS A 49 10.88 5.66 3.02
CA LYS A 49 12.00 6.54 3.42
C LYS A 49 13.10 5.82 4.24
N LYS A 50 12.78 4.71 4.91
CA LYS A 50 13.75 3.92 5.68
C LYS A 50 14.49 2.88 4.84
N VAL A 51 13.86 2.37 3.79
CA VAL A 51 14.39 1.20 3.03
C VAL A 51 14.94 1.57 1.66
N VAL A 52 14.55 2.72 1.09
CA VAL A 52 15.09 3.22 -0.17
C VAL A 52 16.39 3.97 0.10
N ILE A 53 17.44 3.62 -0.64
CA ILE A 53 18.81 4.14 -0.44
C ILE A 53 18.87 5.67 -0.65
N ASN A 54 18.19 6.17 -1.69
CA ASN A 54 18.13 7.60 -1.97
C ASN A 54 16.70 7.99 -2.41
N PRO A 55 15.78 8.21 -1.46
CA PRO A 55 14.35 8.33 -1.74
C PRO A 55 13.96 9.60 -2.49
N THR A 56 14.88 10.55 -2.67
CA THR A 56 14.66 11.80 -3.43
C THR A 56 15.24 11.75 -4.84
N HIS A 57 15.90 10.65 -5.19
CA HIS A 57 16.49 10.45 -6.51
C HIS A 57 15.71 9.43 -7.32
N THR A 58 15.84 9.57 -8.64
CA THR A 58 15.36 8.61 -9.63
C THR A 58 16.54 7.83 -10.20
N ASP A 59 16.28 6.62 -10.70
CA ASP A 59 17.29 5.77 -11.32
C ASP A 59 18.10 6.50 -12.41
N ILE A 60 17.45 7.36 -13.18
CA ILE A 60 18.09 8.17 -14.24
C ILE A 60 19.11 9.15 -13.66
N GLN A 61 18.84 9.74 -12.50
CA GLN A 61 19.75 10.70 -11.85
C GLN A 61 20.98 10.01 -11.27
N ASP A 62 20.82 8.78 -10.78
CA ASP A 62 21.93 8.01 -10.21
C ASP A 62 22.81 7.39 -11.32
N TYR A 63 22.20 6.92 -12.42
CA TYR A 63 22.94 6.31 -13.53
C TYR A 63 23.77 7.32 -14.34
N LYS A 64 23.28 8.56 -14.52
CA LYS A 64 23.97 9.62 -15.29
C LYS A 64 25.24 10.19 -14.61
N LYS A 65 25.58 9.74 -13.41
CA LYS A 65 26.81 10.14 -12.70
C LYS A 65 28.03 9.28 -13.04
N HIS A 66 27.86 8.27 -13.90
CA HIS A 66 28.93 7.43 -14.47
C HIS A 66 29.07 7.72 -15.96
#